data_AF-A0A1V3R1P4-F1
#
_entry.id   AF-A0A1V3R1P4-F1
#
_cell.length_a   1.000
_cell.length_b   1.000
_cell.length_c   1.000
_cell.angle_alpha   90.00
_cell.angle_beta   90.00
_cell.angle_gamma   90.00
#
_symmetry.space_group_name_H-M   'P 1'
#
loop_
_entity.id
_entity.type
_entity.pdbx_description
1 polymer ?
#
loop_
_entity_poly.entity_id
_entity_poly.type
_entity_poly.pdbx_seq_one_letter_code
_entity_poly.pdbx_strand_id
1 'polypeptide(L)' 'MTKLIPIFIEGEKWIQLSQLTADQARTLKSFLPVNCLKKILFQGIELSDCLDFDTYEYWFKSQQISGKRHALLDF' A
#
# COMPACT_ATOMS: atom_id res chain seq x y z
N MET A 1 -12.93 -1.60 -1.81
CA MET A 1 -11.54 -1.41 -1.32
C MET A 1 -11.41 0.01 -0.79
N THR A 2 -11.09 0.20 0.49
CA THR A 2 -10.91 1.55 1.07
C THR A 2 -9.47 1.99 0.90
N LYS A 3 -9.25 3.24 0.45
CA LYS A 3 -7.90 3.82 0.29
C LYS A 3 -7.35 4.17 1.67
N LEU A 4 -6.08 3.84 1.93
CA LEU A 4 -5.38 4.25 3.14
C LEU A 4 -5.05 5.74 3.09
N ILE A 5 -5.05 6.36 4.27
CA ILE A 5 -4.59 7.74 4.49
C ILE A 5 -3.09 7.67 4.82
N PRO A 6 -2.22 8.45 4.15
CA PRO A 6 -0.79 8.42 4.43
C PRO A 6 -0.47 9.06 5.78
N ILE A 7 0.57 8.54 6.42
CA ILE A 7 1.27 9.14 7.55
C ILE A 7 2.36 10.06 6.99
N PHE A 8 2.41 11.31 7.45
CA PHE A 8 3.44 12.25 7.06
C PHE A 8 4.60 12.23 8.06
N ILE A 9 5.77 11.80 7.60
CA ILE A 9 6.98 11.68 8.43
C ILE A 9 8.12 12.31 7.65
N GLU A 10 8.80 13.30 8.26
CA GLU A 10 9.97 13.98 7.67
C GLU A 10 9.74 14.56 6.27
N GLY A 11 8.51 14.98 5.96
CA GLY A 11 8.14 15.55 4.66
C GLY A 11 7.77 14.49 3.61
N GLU A 12 7.91 13.21 3.93
CA GLU A 12 7.53 12.10 3.08
C GLU A 12 6.21 11.47 3.51
N LYS A 13 5.52 10.80 2.58
CA LYS A 13 4.23 10.15 2.81
C LYS A 13 4.42 8.65 2.84
N TRP A 14 3.96 8.05 3.93
CA TRP A 14 4.14 6.63 4.20
C TRP A 14 2.82 5.93 4.47
N ILE A 15 2.73 4.65 4.12
CA ILE A 15 1.68 3.76 4.58
C ILE A 15 2.29 2.54 5.24
N GLN A 16 1.63 2.02 6.25
CA GLN A 16 2.02 0.77 6.88
C GLN A 16 1.18 -0.37 6.31
N LEU A 17 1.83 -1.42 5.80
CA LEU A 17 1.11 -2.55 5.19
C LEU A 17 0.21 -3.29 6.19
N SER A 18 0.47 -3.21 7.48
CA SER A 18 -0.38 -3.77 8.54
C SER A 18 -1.78 -3.15 8.61
N GLN A 19 -1.97 -1.97 8.02
CA GLN A 19 -3.28 -1.30 7.93
C GLN A 19 -4.14 -1.86 6.78
N LEU A 20 -3.55 -2.66 5.89
CA LEU A 20 -4.27 -3.37 4.84
C LEU A 20 -4.83 -4.69 5.37
N THR A 21 -5.85 -5.23 4.69
CA THR A 21 -6.26 -6.61 4.94
C THR A 21 -5.13 -7.58 4.58
N ALA A 22 -5.10 -8.76 5.19
CA ALA A 22 -4.04 -9.74 4.95
C ALA A 22 -3.86 -10.11 3.46
N ASP A 23 -4.98 -10.19 2.72
CA ASP A 23 -4.98 -10.48 1.29
C ASP A 23 -4.41 -9.32 0.45
N GLN A 24 -4.78 -8.08 0.78
CA GLN A 24 -4.23 -6.89 0.15
C GLN A 24 -2.74 -6.73 0.42
N ALA A 25 -2.33 -6.93 1.67
CA ALA A 25 -0.93 -6.86 2.06
C ALA A 25 -0.10 -7.91 1.30
N ARG A 26 -0.61 -9.14 1.15
CA ARG A 26 0.04 -10.21 0.36
C ARG A 26 0.16 -9.85 -1.11
N THR A 27 -0.91 -9.35 -1.71
CA THR A 27 -0.96 -8.97 -3.13
C THR A 27 -0.02 -7.80 -3.41
N LEU A 28 -0.01 -6.79 -2.55
CA LEU A 28 0.92 -5.67 -2.63
C LEU A 28 2.37 -6.12 -2.44
N LYS A 29 2.68 -6.96 -1.43
CA LYS A 29 4.03 -7.50 -1.23
C LYS A 29 4.54 -8.29 -2.45
N SER A 30 3.66 -8.98 -3.15
CA SER A 30 4.01 -9.73 -4.37
C SER A 30 4.26 -8.82 -5.59
N PHE A 31 3.69 -7.61 -5.57
CA PHE A 31 3.91 -6.59 -6.60
C PHE A 31 5.20 -5.78 -6.38
N LEU A 32 5.67 -5.71 -5.12
CA LEU A 32 6.81 -4.87 -4.75
C LEU A 32 8.16 -5.56 -4.99
N PRO A 33 9.19 -4.81 -5.40
CA PRO A 33 10.58 -5.23 -5.27
C PRO A 33 10.99 -5.51 -3.82
N VAL A 34 11.99 -6.38 -3.63
CA VAL A 34 12.42 -6.90 -2.32
C VAL A 34 12.81 -5.82 -1.30
N ASN A 35 13.21 -4.62 -1.73
CA ASN A 35 13.74 -3.55 -0.87
C ASN A 35 12.84 -2.31 -0.74
N CYS A 36 11.56 -2.38 -1.13
CA CYS A 36 10.66 -1.23 -1.06
C CYS A 36 10.08 -0.99 0.34
N LEU A 37 10.11 -1.99 1.22
CA LEU A 37 9.60 -1.88 2.59
C LEU A 37 10.69 -1.37 3.52
N LYS A 38 10.38 -0.30 4.26
CA LYS A 38 11.29 0.32 5.22
C LYS A 38 10.75 0.18 6.63
N LYS A 39 11.67 0.28 7.58
CA LYS A 39 11.37 0.55 8.99
C LYS A 39 11.56 2.03 9.23
N ILE A 40 10.60 2.67 9.89
CA ILE A 40 10.61 4.10 10.18
C ILE A 40 10.46 4.30 11.67
N LEU A 41 11.38 5.03 12.28
CA LEU A 41 11.28 5.43 13.68
C LEU A 41 10.58 6.78 13.75
N PHE A 42 9.38 6.81 14.33
CA PHE A 42 8.59 8.04 14.46
C PHE A 42 8.12 8.22 15.89
N GLN A 43 8.51 9.33 16.53
CA GLN A 43 8.12 9.67 17.91
C GLN A 43 8.41 8.55 18.93
N GLY A 44 9.51 7.81 18.74
CA GLY A 44 9.90 6.68 19.60
C GLY A 44 9.18 5.37 19.30
N ILE A 45 8.36 5.31 18.25
CA ILE A 45 7.66 4.11 17.79
C ILE A 45 8.34 3.60 16.50
N GLU A 46 8.73 2.32 16.48
CA GLU A 46 9.20 1.66 15.26
C GLU A 46 7.99 1.20 14.43
N LEU A 47 7.78 1.87 13.30
CA LEU A 47 6.83 1.44 12.27
C LEU A 47 7.56 0.51 11.31
N SER A 48 7.15 -0.76 11.28
CA SER A 48 7.66 -1.78 10.36
C SER A 48 6.75 -1.93 9.14
N ASP A 49 7.32 -2.46 8.04
CA ASP A 49 6.63 -2.64 6.76
C ASP A 49 6.01 -1.34 6.21
N CYS A 50 6.75 -0.23 6.30
CA CYS A 50 6.36 1.04 5.70
C CYS A 50 6.69 1.07 4.21
N LEU A 51 5.75 1.55 3.41
CA LEU A 51 5.90 1.76 1.98
C LEU A 51 5.62 3.21 1.63
N ASP A 52 6.37 3.73 0.66
CA ASP A 52 6.12 5.04 0.08
C ASP A 52 4.69 5.12 -0.48
N PHE A 53 4.00 6.23 -0.17
CA PHE A 53 2.60 6.39 -0.52
C PHE A 53 2.37 6.44 -2.03
N ASP A 54 3.29 6.99 -2.82
CA ASP A 54 3.11 7.09 -4.27
C ASP A 54 3.17 5.71 -4.91
N THR A 55 4.05 4.83 -4.40
CA THR A 55 4.10 3.43 -4.79
C THR A 55 2.81 2.69 -4.44
N TYR A 56 2.29 2.90 -3.23
CA TYR A 56 0.98 2.36 -2.82
C TYR A 56 -0.15 2.88 -3.71
N GLU A 57 -0.16 4.18 -4.02
CA GLU A 57 -1.21 4.81 -4.80
C GLU A 57 -1.25 4.24 -6.22
N TYR A 58 -0.09 4.01 -6.83
CA TYR A 58 0.01 3.36 -8.12
C TYR A 58 -0.60 1.95 -8.09
N TRP A 59 -0.20 1.12 -7.12
CA TRP A 59 -0.75 -0.21 -6.96
C TRP A 59 -2.28 -0.17 -6.72
N PHE A 60 -2.75 0.69 -5.84
CA PHE A 60 -4.18 0.82 -5.53
C PHE A 60 -5.02 1.19 -6.77
N LYS A 61 -4.53 2.14 -7.58
CA LYS A 61 -5.16 2.50 -8.87
C LYS A 61 -5.19 1.31 -9.83
N SER A 62 -4.12 0.53 -9.91
CA SER A 62 -4.07 -0.67 -10.78
C SER A 62 -5.10 -1.73 -10.37
N GLN A 63 -5.31 -1.94 -9.06
CA GLN A 63 -6.30 -2.88 -8.55
C GLN A 63 -7.74 -2.44 -8.85
N GLN A 64 -8.03 -1.13 -8.78
CA GLN A 64 -9.34 -0.61 -9.16
C GLN A 64 -9.66 -0.82 -10.64
N ILE A 65 -8.66 -0.67 -11.53
CA ILE A 65 -8.84 -0.90 -12.97
C ILE A 65 -9.08 -2.39 -13.24
N SER A 66 -8.33 -3.28 -12.58
CA SER A 66 -8.51 -4.73 -12.73
C SER A 66 -9.88 -5.20 -12.24
N GLY A 67 -10.35 -4.68 -11.09
CA GLY A 67 -11.68 -4.98 -10.56
C GLY A 67 -12.81 -4.47 -11.46
N LYS A 68 -12.64 -3.30 -12.10
CA LYS A 68 -13.59 -2.76 -13.08
C LYS A 68 -13.67 -3.58 -14.37
N ARG A 69 -12.55 -4.17 -14.83
CA ARG A 69 -12.55 -5.06 -16.00
C ARG A 69 -13.33 -6.35 -15.75
N HIS A 70 -13.21 -6.95 -14.56
CA HIS A 70 -14.00 -8.13 -14.21
C HIS A 70 -15.51 -7.83 -14.22
N ALA A 71 -15.94 -6.73 -13.60
CA ALA A 71 -17.35 -6.35 -13.55
C ALA A 71 -17.98 -6.01 -14.92
N LEU A 72 -17.17 -5.76 -15.95
CA LEU A 72 -17.62 -5.44 -17.32
C LEU A 72 -17.72 -6.67 -18.23
N LEU A 73 -17.20 -7.82 -17.80
CA LEU A 73 -17.20 -9.08 -18.56
C LEU A 73 -18.22 -10.10 -18.03
N ASP A 74 -19.00 -9.74 -16.99
CA ASP A 74 -20.09 -10.55 -16.42
C ASP A 74 -21.44 -10.31 -17.13
N PHE A 75 -21.47 -10.34 -18.47
CA PHE A 75 -22.70 -10.24 -19.28
C PHE A 75 -22.94 -11.50 -20.11
#